data_AF-A0A1Q8RMM6-F1
#
_entry.id   AF-A0A1Q8RMM6-F1
#
_cell.length_a   1.000
_cell.length_b   1.000
_cell.length_c   1.000
_cell.angle_alpha   90.00
_cell.angle_beta   90.00
_cell.angle_gamma   90.00
#
_symmetry.space_group_name_H-M   'P 1'
#
loop_
_entity.id
_entity.type
_entity.pdbx_description
1 polymer ?
#
loop_
_entity_poly.entity_id
_entity_poly.type
_entity_poly.pdbx_seq_one_letter_code
_entity_poly.pdbx_strand_id
1 'polypeptide(L)'
;MVVQAVKPPEPDNRKKHTGKGVNSMKNENKEPMNQIYPKRSQQDAPYSLSEEELRSKIYFPKTFSAASSKQPVILVPGTAALAGSTYEKNLAPLLAQSDFADPLWVNIPDASLGDAQVNSEYVAYAMNYVQSSTGKKPAVVAWSQGSLNTQWALKYWPSTRESVTDLVALSPDFHGTKEAFIACKTLVSVLGCTPSVYQQMYDSAFVRTLRANGGDAAYVPTTSIFSATDEIVQPQSGENASAIIREGNGIEVTNVEVQKACPGTPAGKDVTHEGMLYNSLAFALIRDALANEGPGKLERIDKKICADRAAGKSDKVEVSATESVLDDAAKNVLLYRDKVKQEPPIMAYAK
;
A
#
# COMPACT_ATOMS: atom_id res chain seq x y z
N MET A 1 -4.17 -35.71 -48.42
CA MET A 1 -4.43 -34.42 -47.74
C MET A 1 -5.50 -34.66 -46.70
N VAL A 2 -5.10 -34.76 -45.43
CA VAL A 2 -6.04 -34.91 -44.31
C VAL A 2 -6.20 -33.52 -43.70
N VAL A 3 -7.39 -32.96 -43.84
CA VAL A 3 -7.76 -31.67 -43.25
C VAL A 3 -7.82 -31.86 -41.73
N GLN A 4 -6.86 -31.32 -41.00
CA GLN A 4 -6.92 -31.28 -39.53
C GLN A 4 -8.04 -30.33 -39.11
N ALA A 5 -9.04 -30.88 -38.43
CA ALA A 5 -10.08 -30.12 -37.78
C ALA A 5 -9.44 -29.20 -36.73
N VAL A 6 -9.68 -27.89 -36.87
CA VAL A 6 -9.30 -26.89 -35.89
C VAL A 6 -10.08 -27.19 -34.60
N LYS A 7 -9.35 -27.57 -33.55
CA LYS A 7 -9.91 -27.77 -32.22
C LYS A 7 -10.48 -26.42 -31.74
N PRO A 8 -11.71 -26.37 -31.19
CA PRO A 8 -12.25 -25.13 -30.66
C PRO A 8 -11.31 -24.57 -29.56
N PRO A 9 -11.21 -23.24 -29.42
CA PRO A 9 -10.36 -22.64 -28.40
C PRO A 9 -10.76 -23.19 -27.02
N GLU A 10 -9.76 -23.65 -26.27
CA GLU A 10 -9.96 -24.02 -24.88
C GLU A 10 -10.57 -22.83 -24.11
N PRO A 11 -11.50 -23.08 -23.17
CA PRO A 11 -12.10 -22.01 -22.40
C PRO A 11 -11.02 -21.22 -21.68
N ASP A 12 -11.11 -19.91 -21.84
CA ASP A 12 -10.22 -18.92 -21.23
C ASP A 12 -10.21 -19.04 -19.71
N ASN A 13 -9.18 -19.72 -19.19
CA ASN A 13 -8.96 -19.92 -17.77
C ASN A 13 -8.36 -18.67 -17.06
N ARG A 14 -8.39 -17.47 -17.68
CA ARG A 14 -8.03 -16.18 -17.04
C ARG A 14 -8.94 -15.81 -15.84
N LYS A 15 -10.02 -16.56 -15.59
CA LYS A 15 -10.91 -16.35 -14.44
C LYS A 15 -10.48 -17.16 -13.22
N LYS A 16 -9.49 -16.73 -12.42
CA LYS A 16 -9.36 -17.24 -11.02
C LYS A 16 -8.54 -16.43 -9.99
N HIS A 17 -8.26 -15.15 -10.23
CA HIS A 17 -7.74 -14.24 -9.18
C HIS A 17 -8.59 -12.96 -9.03
N THR A 18 -9.88 -12.99 -9.36
CA THR A 18 -10.74 -11.79 -9.30
C THR A 18 -11.15 -11.36 -7.89
N GLY A 19 -10.69 -12.09 -6.86
CA GLY A 19 -11.19 -12.01 -5.49
C GLY A 19 -12.72 -12.20 -5.37
N LYS A 20 -13.21 -12.40 -4.16
CA LYS A 20 -14.65 -12.38 -3.83
C LYS A 20 -14.82 -11.64 -2.51
N GLY A 21 -16.02 -11.10 -2.26
CA GLY A 21 -16.32 -10.37 -1.04
C GLY A 21 -15.38 -9.17 -0.88
N VAL A 22 -14.69 -9.09 0.26
CA VAL A 22 -13.75 -8.00 0.59
C VAL A 22 -12.59 -7.88 -0.41
N ASN A 23 -12.19 -8.96 -1.08
CA ASN A 23 -11.11 -8.94 -2.07
C ASN A 23 -11.59 -8.69 -3.51
N SER A 24 -12.87 -8.37 -3.72
CA SER A 24 -13.44 -8.19 -5.06
C SER A 24 -12.66 -7.15 -5.89
N MET A 25 -12.31 -7.55 -7.11
CA MET A 25 -11.67 -6.69 -8.13
C MET A 25 -12.64 -6.31 -9.27
N LYS A 26 -13.94 -6.50 -9.05
CA LYS A 26 -15.01 -6.23 -10.02
C LYS A 26 -16.14 -5.46 -9.37
N ASN A 27 -15.77 -4.37 -8.71
CA ASN A 27 -16.73 -3.53 -7.98
C ASN A 27 -17.44 -2.59 -8.94
N GLU A 28 -18.76 -2.47 -8.78
CA GLU A 28 -19.59 -1.55 -9.54
C GLU A 28 -19.63 -0.21 -8.81
N ASN A 29 -18.67 0.66 -9.10
CA ASN A 29 -18.61 2.01 -8.55
C ASN A 29 -19.15 3.03 -9.57
N LYS A 30 -19.81 4.08 -9.07
CA LYS A 30 -20.40 5.15 -9.90
C LYS A 30 -19.33 5.92 -10.68
N GLU A 31 -19.73 6.57 -11.76
CA GLU A 31 -18.87 7.55 -12.44
C GLU A 31 -18.41 8.66 -11.47
N PRO A 32 -17.17 9.16 -11.60
CA PRO A 32 -16.68 10.28 -10.79
C PRO A 32 -17.48 11.56 -11.10
N MET A 33 -17.63 12.47 -10.12
CA MET A 33 -18.38 13.72 -10.30
C MET A 33 -17.66 14.72 -11.22
N ASN A 34 -16.33 14.66 -11.25
CA ASN A 34 -15.46 15.49 -12.06
C ASN A 34 -14.59 14.63 -12.99
N GLN A 35 -14.13 15.21 -14.10
CA GLN A 35 -13.20 14.54 -15.00
C GLN A 35 -11.84 14.30 -14.32
N ILE A 36 -11.50 13.03 -14.13
CA ILE A 36 -10.19 12.59 -13.58
C ILE A 36 -9.41 11.68 -14.52
N TYR A 37 -10.05 11.23 -15.60
CA TYR A 37 -9.49 10.37 -16.65
C TYR A 37 -9.78 10.96 -18.04
N PRO A 38 -8.92 10.80 -19.07
CA PRO A 38 -7.62 10.11 -19.05
C PRO A 38 -6.52 10.85 -18.28
N LYS A 39 -6.79 12.08 -17.85
CA LYS A 39 -5.91 12.89 -16.99
C LYS A 39 -6.76 13.88 -16.20
N ARG A 40 -6.39 14.13 -14.94
CA ARG A 40 -6.98 15.19 -14.11
C ARG A 40 -6.24 16.51 -14.31
N SER A 41 -4.91 16.45 -14.42
CA SER A 41 -4.04 17.58 -14.72
C SER A 41 -3.20 17.32 -15.98
N GLN A 42 -2.75 18.38 -16.66
CA GLN A 42 -1.82 18.24 -17.79
C GLN A 42 -0.44 17.74 -17.38
N GLN A 43 -0.11 17.80 -16.09
CA GLN A 43 1.16 17.32 -15.53
C GLN A 43 1.11 15.85 -15.11
N ASP A 44 -0.07 15.23 -15.12
CA ASP A 44 -0.21 13.82 -14.75
C ASP A 44 0.37 12.92 -15.85
N ALA A 45 1.06 11.86 -15.44
CA ALA A 45 1.44 10.77 -16.32
C ALA A 45 0.19 10.14 -16.97
N PRO A 46 0.33 9.59 -18.19
CA PRO A 46 -0.76 8.85 -18.81
C PRO A 46 -1.02 7.54 -18.05
N TYR A 47 -2.29 7.20 -17.87
CA TYR A 47 -2.68 5.85 -17.48
C TYR A 47 -2.48 4.88 -18.65
N SER A 48 -1.94 3.69 -18.37
CA SER A 48 -1.88 2.58 -19.31
C SER A 48 -3.12 1.68 -19.24
N LEU A 49 -3.85 1.74 -18.13
CA LEU A 49 -5.07 0.99 -17.87
C LEU A 49 -6.34 1.78 -18.23
N SER A 50 -7.43 1.09 -18.54
CA SER A 50 -8.74 1.74 -18.75
C SER A 50 -9.32 2.26 -17.43
N GLU A 51 -10.16 3.29 -17.51
CA GLU A 51 -10.86 3.83 -16.34
C GLU A 51 -11.73 2.78 -15.65
N GLU A 52 -12.42 1.93 -16.42
CA GLU A 52 -13.21 0.82 -15.86
C GLU A 52 -12.34 -0.16 -15.07
N GLU A 53 -11.17 -0.51 -15.60
CA GLU A 53 -10.22 -1.42 -14.93
C GLU A 53 -9.75 -0.80 -13.62
N LEU A 54 -9.32 0.46 -13.63
CA LEU A 54 -8.88 1.19 -12.44
C LEU A 54 -10.00 1.31 -11.39
N ARG A 55 -11.18 1.78 -11.81
CA ARG A 55 -12.32 2.03 -10.93
C ARG A 55 -12.87 0.75 -10.29
N SER A 56 -12.86 -0.36 -11.01
CA SER A 56 -13.40 -1.64 -10.52
C SER A 56 -12.61 -2.22 -9.34
N LYS A 57 -11.38 -1.74 -9.06
CA LYS A 57 -10.53 -2.24 -7.96
C LYS A 57 -10.78 -1.55 -6.63
N ILE A 58 -11.52 -0.45 -6.63
CA ILE A 58 -11.83 0.29 -5.42
C ILE A 58 -13.01 -0.42 -4.74
N TYR A 59 -12.82 -0.88 -3.50
CA TYR A 59 -13.86 -1.52 -2.71
C TYR A 59 -14.34 -0.57 -1.62
N PHE A 60 -15.63 -0.22 -1.67
CA PHE A 60 -16.31 0.49 -0.59
C PHE A 60 -17.04 -0.53 0.29
N PRO A 61 -16.65 -0.68 1.57
CA PRO A 61 -17.38 -1.51 2.51
C PRO A 61 -18.82 -1.06 2.68
N LYS A 62 -19.72 -1.98 3.06
CA LYS A 62 -21.13 -1.62 3.36
C LYS A 62 -21.26 -0.60 4.51
N THR A 63 -20.26 -0.52 5.38
CA THR A 63 -20.18 0.44 6.48
C THR A 63 -19.76 1.83 6.03
N PHE A 64 -19.22 1.97 4.81
CA PHE A 64 -18.76 3.24 4.28
C PHE A 64 -19.92 4.15 3.91
N SER A 65 -19.82 5.43 4.27
CA SER A 65 -20.81 6.45 3.94
C SER A 65 -20.16 7.77 3.54
N ALA A 66 -20.29 8.14 2.28
CA ALA A 66 -19.83 9.45 1.79
C ALA A 66 -20.50 10.63 2.52
N ALA A 67 -21.68 10.43 3.11
CA ALA A 67 -22.40 11.43 3.89
C ALA A 67 -21.87 11.59 5.33
N SER A 68 -21.11 10.61 5.84
CA SER A 68 -20.51 10.64 7.18
C SER A 68 -19.55 11.82 7.34
N SER A 69 -19.46 12.45 8.51
CA SER A 69 -18.44 13.48 8.78
C SER A 69 -17.02 12.92 8.85
N LYS A 70 -16.87 11.59 8.93
CA LYS A 70 -15.58 10.89 8.97
C LYS A 70 -14.80 11.11 7.67
N GLN A 71 -13.48 11.15 7.80
CA GLN A 71 -12.56 11.26 6.69
C GLN A 71 -12.46 9.91 5.94
N PRO A 72 -12.61 9.86 4.61
CA PRO A 72 -12.33 8.65 3.85
C PRO A 72 -10.87 8.23 4.00
N VAL A 73 -10.59 6.94 4.20
CA VAL A 73 -9.22 6.42 4.30
C VAL A 73 -9.03 5.33 3.26
N ILE A 74 -8.09 5.54 2.33
CA ILE A 74 -7.70 4.56 1.32
C ILE A 74 -6.63 3.65 1.92
N LEU A 75 -6.95 2.38 2.13
CA LEU A 75 -5.99 1.36 2.53
C LEU A 75 -5.33 0.73 1.30
N VAL A 76 -4.00 0.80 1.21
CA VAL A 76 -3.21 0.34 0.06
C VAL A 76 -2.34 -0.86 0.46
N PRO A 77 -2.56 -2.06 -0.14
CA PRO A 77 -1.94 -3.30 0.31
C PRO A 77 -0.46 -3.39 -0.01
N GLY A 78 0.21 -4.33 0.68
CA GLY A 78 1.60 -4.69 0.48
C GLY A 78 1.85 -5.70 -0.65
N THR A 79 3.10 -6.14 -0.76
CA THR A 79 3.52 -7.17 -1.73
C THR A 79 2.82 -8.50 -1.47
N ALA A 80 2.32 -9.12 -2.55
CA ALA A 80 1.68 -10.42 -2.53
C ALA A 80 0.41 -10.50 -1.64
N ALA A 81 -0.14 -9.36 -1.22
CA ALA A 81 -1.26 -9.29 -0.30
C ALA A 81 -2.50 -8.69 -0.96
N LEU A 82 -3.66 -9.30 -0.76
CA LEU A 82 -4.95 -8.74 -1.17
C LEU A 82 -5.48 -7.82 -0.07
N ALA A 83 -5.86 -6.59 -0.42
CA ALA A 83 -6.19 -5.56 0.57
C ALA A 83 -7.32 -5.96 1.52
N GLY A 84 -8.42 -6.52 1.00
CA GLY A 84 -9.55 -6.93 1.84
C GLY A 84 -9.13 -7.87 2.97
N SER A 85 -8.43 -8.97 2.65
CA SER A 85 -7.97 -9.93 3.65
C SER A 85 -6.83 -9.42 4.52
N THR A 86 -5.99 -8.50 4.02
CA THR A 86 -4.98 -7.83 4.84
C THR A 86 -5.63 -6.98 5.92
N TYR A 87 -6.68 -6.22 5.60
CA TYR A 87 -7.20 -5.18 6.51
C TYR A 87 -8.44 -5.57 7.31
N GLU A 88 -9.20 -6.59 6.88
CA GLU A 88 -10.51 -6.93 7.50
C GLU A 88 -10.40 -7.38 8.97
N LYS A 89 -9.21 -7.76 9.44
CA LYS A 89 -8.94 -8.21 10.82
C LYS A 89 -8.08 -7.25 11.66
N ASN A 90 -7.76 -6.06 11.16
CA ASN A 90 -6.95 -5.08 11.88
C ASN A 90 -7.45 -3.64 11.69
N LEU A 91 -6.83 -2.84 10.81
CA LEU A 91 -7.10 -1.42 10.65
C LEU A 91 -8.52 -1.13 10.18
N ALA A 92 -9.08 -1.91 9.25
CA ALA A 92 -10.40 -1.63 8.70
C ALA A 92 -11.52 -1.61 9.78
N PRO A 93 -11.69 -2.65 10.63
CA PRO A 93 -12.69 -2.59 11.68
C PRO A 93 -12.41 -1.49 12.72
N LEU A 94 -11.15 -1.20 13.05
CA LEU A 94 -10.79 -0.14 14.00
C LEU A 94 -11.14 1.25 13.47
N LEU A 95 -10.81 1.53 12.20
CA LEU A 95 -11.13 2.80 11.55
C LEU A 95 -12.64 2.94 11.37
N ALA A 96 -13.35 1.92 10.89
CA ALA A 96 -14.80 1.98 10.67
C ALA A 96 -15.59 2.27 11.97
N GLN A 97 -15.13 1.73 13.10
CA GLN A 97 -15.73 1.95 14.43
C GLN A 97 -15.32 3.30 15.07
N SER A 98 -14.27 3.94 14.57
CA SER A 98 -13.83 5.25 15.06
C SER A 98 -14.81 6.37 14.73
N ASP A 99 -14.65 7.52 15.36
CA ASP A 99 -15.40 8.75 15.07
C ASP A 99 -14.73 9.65 14.01
N PHE A 100 -13.50 9.32 13.58
CA PHE A 100 -12.68 10.18 12.70
C PHE A 100 -12.50 9.64 11.27
N ALA A 101 -12.55 8.32 11.06
CA ALA A 101 -12.19 7.70 9.78
C ALA A 101 -13.25 6.75 9.22
N ASP A 102 -13.30 6.65 7.89
CA ASP A 102 -14.15 5.71 7.16
C ASP A 102 -13.33 4.95 6.10
N PRO A 103 -12.96 3.68 6.35
CA PRO A 103 -12.00 2.97 5.51
C PRO A 103 -12.64 2.41 4.24
N LEU A 104 -11.86 2.46 3.16
CA LEU A 104 -12.06 1.75 1.91
C LEU A 104 -10.70 1.24 1.42
N TRP A 105 -10.65 0.39 0.41
CA TRP A 105 -9.36 -0.14 -0.04
C TRP A 105 -9.30 -0.39 -1.55
N VAL A 106 -8.07 -0.50 -2.05
CA VAL A 106 -7.78 -0.79 -3.45
C VAL A 106 -7.27 -2.21 -3.59
N ASN A 107 -8.04 -3.07 -4.22
CA ASN A 107 -7.64 -4.45 -4.52
C ASN A 107 -6.79 -4.47 -5.81
N ILE A 108 -5.50 -4.18 -5.67
CA ILE A 108 -4.54 -4.23 -6.77
C ILE A 108 -4.47 -5.67 -7.32
N PRO A 109 -4.63 -5.87 -8.64
CA PRO A 109 -4.58 -7.20 -9.26
C PRO A 109 -3.30 -7.97 -8.96
N ASP A 110 -3.43 -9.30 -8.98
CA ASP A 110 -2.36 -10.25 -8.67
C ASP A 110 -1.65 -9.96 -7.34
N ALA A 111 -2.38 -9.37 -6.38
CA ALA A 111 -1.90 -9.03 -5.05
C ALA A 111 -0.60 -8.18 -5.09
N SER A 112 -0.57 -7.17 -5.98
CA SER A 112 0.59 -6.27 -6.12
C SER A 112 1.89 -6.95 -6.61
N LEU A 113 1.79 -8.11 -7.28
CA LEU A 113 2.95 -8.84 -7.82
C LEU A 113 3.37 -8.39 -9.22
N GLY A 114 2.48 -7.70 -9.95
CA GLY A 114 2.78 -7.08 -11.24
C GLY A 114 3.77 -5.91 -11.13
N ASP A 115 4.04 -5.22 -12.24
CA ASP A 115 4.93 -4.05 -12.27
C ASP A 115 4.42 -2.96 -11.31
N ALA A 116 5.24 -2.54 -10.34
CA ALA A 116 4.93 -1.53 -9.34
C ALA A 116 4.52 -0.18 -9.96
N GLN A 117 5.01 0.13 -11.16
CA GLN A 117 4.62 1.33 -11.92
C GLN A 117 3.14 1.25 -12.35
N VAL A 118 2.67 0.05 -12.73
CA VAL A 118 1.25 -0.22 -13.04
C VAL A 118 0.43 -0.32 -11.76
N ASN A 119 0.95 -0.97 -10.70
CA ASN A 119 0.27 -1.02 -9.40
C ASN A 119 -0.04 0.39 -8.86
N SER A 120 0.88 1.33 -9.10
CA SER A 120 0.75 2.75 -8.73
C SER A 120 -0.38 3.48 -9.47
N GLU A 121 -0.75 3.05 -10.68
CA GLU A 121 -1.87 3.63 -11.42
C GLU A 121 -3.20 3.44 -10.67
N TYR A 122 -3.42 2.26 -10.10
CA TYR A 122 -4.61 1.99 -9.28
C TYR A 122 -4.67 2.92 -8.06
N VAL A 123 -3.53 3.19 -7.43
CA VAL A 123 -3.43 4.07 -6.27
C VAL A 123 -3.67 5.53 -6.67
N ALA A 124 -3.02 6.01 -7.74
CA ALA A 124 -3.22 7.35 -8.26
C ALA A 124 -4.68 7.61 -8.63
N TYR A 125 -5.30 6.67 -9.34
CA TYR A 125 -6.70 6.76 -9.72
C TYR A 125 -7.60 6.75 -8.48
N ALA A 126 -7.37 5.88 -7.50
CA ALA A 126 -8.18 5.82 -6.28
C ALA A 126 -8.17 7.12 -5.47
N MET A 127 -7.02 7.78 -5.33
CA MET A 127 -6.92 9.09 -4.65
C MET A 127 -7.82 10.14 -5.31
N ASN A 128 -7.70 10.29 -6.62
CA ASN A 128 -8.51 11.23 -7.41
C ASN A 128 -9.99 10.83 -7.40
N TYR A 129 -10.29 9.54 -7.56
CA TYR A 129 -11.65 9.01 -7.63
C TYR A 129 -12.41 9.18 -6.31
N VAL A 130 -11.80 8.86 -5.18
CA VAL A 130 -12.44 9.00 -3.87
C VAL A 130 -12.72 10.47 -3.57
N GLN A 131 -11.77 11.36 -3.86
CA GLN A 131 -12.00 12.81 -3.71
C GLN A 131 -13.14 13.30 -4.59
N SER A 132 -13.17 12.90 -5.86
CA SER A 132 -14.23 13.26 -6.81
C SER A 132 -15.59 12.68 -6.41
N SER A 133 -15.64 11.45 -5.91
CA SER A 133 -16.88 10.71 -5.63
C SER A 133 -17.49 11.00 -4.26
N THR A 134 -16.69 11.51 -3.32
CA THR A 134 -17.16 11.81 -1.95
C THR A 134 -17.19 13.31 -1.67
N GLY A 135 -16.51 14.12 -2.48
CA GLY A 135 -16.30 15.55 -2.22
C GLY A 135 -15.31 15.83 -1.07
N LYS A 136 -14.66 14.81 -0.51
CA LYS A 136 -13.73 14.91 0.62
C LYS A 136 -12.37 14.38 0.24
N LYS A 137 -11.31 15.05 0.69
CA LYS A 137 -9.94 14.55 0.50
C LYS A 137 -9.71 13.31 1.38
N PRO A 138 -9.46 12.12 0.82
CA PRO A 138 -9.06 10.98 1.63
C PRO A 138 -7.70 11.18 2.31
N ALA A 139 -7.44 10.43 3.36
CA ALA A 139 -6.07 10.07 3.77
C ALA A 139 -5.70 8.73 3.11
N VAL A 140 -4.40 8.46 2.97
CA VAL A 140 -3.91 7.16 2.49
C VAL A 140 -3.14 6.48 3.62
N VAL A 141 -3.53 5.26 3.95
CA VAL A 141 -2.76 4.39 4.85
C VAL A 141 -2.23 3.23 4.02
N ALA A 142 -0.92 3.17 3.87
CA ALA A 142 -0.26 2.20 3.01
C ALA A 142 0.62 1.26 3.83
N TRP A 143 0.69 0.00 3.43
CA TRP A 143 1.57 -0.99 4.07
C TRP A 143 2.56 -1.55 3.06
N SER A 144 3.83 -1.73 3.48
CA SER A 144 4.86 -2.36 2.64
C SER A 144 4.99 -1.64 1.28
N GLN A 145 5.03 -2.39 0.18
CA GLN A 145 5.01 -1.89 -1.21
C GLN A 145 3.88 -0.90 -1.50
N GLY A 146 2.76 -0.96 -0.79
CA GLY A 146 1.69 0.04 -0.94
C GLY A 146 2.21 1.46 -0.77
N SER A 147 3.26 1.64 0.04
CA SER A 147 3.93 2.91 0.28
C SER A 147 4.76 3.35 -0.94
N LEU A 148 5.48 2.43 -1.58
CA LEU A 148 6.15 2.69 -2.86
C LEU A 148 5.14 3.05 -3.95
N ASN A 149 4.04 2.29 -4.05
CA ASN A 149 2.98 2.53 -5.03
C ASN A 149 2.34 3.91 -4.82
N THR A 150 2.13 4.29 -3.56
CA THR A 150 1.61 5.61 -3.19
C THR A 150 2.59 6.72 -3.50
N GLN A 151 3.87 6.57 -3.15
CA GLN A 151 4.89 7.59 -3.40
C GLN A 151 5.15 7.77 -4.90
N TRP A 152 5.11 6.69 -5.69
CA TRP A 152 5.18 6.75 -7.15
C TRP A 152 3.96 7.47 -7.75
N ALA A 153 2.75 7.17 -7.26
CA ALA A 153 1.53 7.88 -7.64
C ALA A 153 1.63 9.39 -7.35
N LEU A 154 2.05 9.77 -6.15
CA LEU A 154 2.24 11.18 -5.76
C LEU A 154 3.31 11.87 -6.62
N LYS A 155 4.36 11.16 -7.02
CA LYS A 155 5.42 11.69 -7.89
C LYS A 155 4.91 11.96 -9.31
N TYR A 156 4.32 10.96 -9.95
CA TYR A 156 4.05 10.97 -11.40
C TYR A 156 2.62 11.37 -11.78
N TRP A 157 1.68 11.40 -10.83
CA TRP A 157 0.36 12.03 -10.97
C TRP A 157 0.22 13.18 -9.96
N PRO A 158 0.87 14.35 -10.20
CA PRO A 158 0.90 15.43 -9.22
C PRO A 158 -0.48 15.92 -8.75
N SER A 159 -1.54 15.74 -9.55
CA SER A 159 -2.91 16.07 -9.15
C SER A 159 -3.41 15.30 -7.91
N THR A 160 -2.80 14.15 -7.61
CA THR A 160 -3.11 13.36 -6.42
C THR A 160 -2.72 14.06 -5.12
N ARG A 161 -1.68 14.92 -5.15
CA ARG A 161 -1.20 15.69 -3.98
C ARG A 161 -2.27 16.65 -3.45
N GLU A 162 -3.10 17.17 -4.34
CA GLU A 162 -4.24 18.03 -3.97
C GLU A 162 -5.48 17.22 -3.55
N SER A 163 -5.48 15.92 -3.81
CA SER A 163 -6.61 15.03 -3.59
C SER A 163 -6.59 14.35 -2.24
N VAL A 164 -5.39 14.17 -1.68
CA VAL A 164 -5.20 13.56 -0.37
C VAL A 164 -4.86 14.61 0.67
N THR A 165 -4.96 14.20 1.92
CA THR A 165 -4.57 14.98 3.10
C THR A 165 -3.18 14.55 3.56
N ASP A 166 -3.02 13.25 3.79
CA ASP A 166 -1.82 12.65 4.38
C ASP A 166 -1.50 11.30 3.77
N LEU A 167 -0.23 10.89 3.91
CA LEU A 167 0.23 9.51 3.77
C LEU A 167 0.66 9.00 5.14
N VAL A 168 0.02 7.96 5.65
CA VAL A 168 0.54 7.16 6.78
C VAL A 168 1.08 5.85 6.23
N ALA A 169 2.40 5.69 6.26
CA ALA A 169 3.11 4.57 5.67
C ALA A 169 3.58 3.61 6.78
N LEU A 170 3.10 2.37 6.73
CA LEU A 170 3.37 1.31 7.71
C LEU A 170 4.36 0.30 7.13
N SER A 171 5.48 0.12 7.82
CA SER A 171 6.62 -0.67 7.35
C SER A 171 7.01 -0.36 5.88
N PRO A 172 7.14 0.93 5.50
CA PRO A 172 7.45 1.27 4.11
C PRO A 172 8.88 0.88 3.73
N ASP A 173 9.06 0.66 2.44
CA ASP A 173 10.34 0.36 1.80
C ASP A 173 10.66 1.40 0.72
N PHE A 174 10.64 2.70 1.05
CA PHE A 174 10.93 3.79 0.09
C PHE A 174 12.31 3.71 -0.55
N HIS A 175 13.24 2.95 0.03
CA HIS A 175 14.55 2.64 -0.53
C HIS A 175 14.68 1.15 -0.90
N GLY A 176 13.57 0.42 -1.03
CA GLY A 176 13.56 -1.02 -1.23
C GLY A 176 14.15 -1.78 -0.04
N THR A 177 14.62 -2.99 -0.27
CA THR A 177 15.19 -3.86 0.76
C THR A 177 16.40 -4.63 0.23
N LYS A 178 17.37 -4.87 1.11
CA LYS A 178 18.52 -5.76 0.84
C LYS A 178 18.12 -7.24 0.97
N GLU A 179 16.98 -7.53 1.56
CA GLU A 179 16.48 -8.89 1.82
C GLU A 179 15.45 -9.38 0.78
N ALA A 180 15.20 -8.60 -0.30
CA ALA A 180 14.15 -8.83 -1.30
C ALA A 180 14.09 -10.28 -1.83
N PHE A 181 15.24 -10.95 -1.93
CA PHE A 181 15.32 -12.31 -2.45
C PHE A 181 14.76 -13.38 -1.51
N ILE A 182 14.53 -13.11 -0.22
CA ILE A 182 13.90 -14.09 0.68
C ILE A 182 12.54 -14.52 0.12
N ALA A 183 11.73 -13.58 -0.38
CA ALA A 183 10.45 -13.88 -1.03
C ALA A 183 10.60 -14.74 -2.31
N CYS A 184 11.76 -14.72 -2.95
CA CYS A 184 12.07 -15.47 -4.18
C CYS A 184 12.85 -16.78 -3.92
N LYS A 185 13.28 -17.08 -2.69
CA LYS A 185 14.07 -18.28 -2.31
C LYS A 185 13.21 -19.56 -2.24
N THR A 186 12.27 -19.74 -3.16
CA THR A 186 11.50 -20.99 -3.27
C THR A 186 12.19 -21.96 -4.24
N LEU A 187 11.78 -23.24 -4.22
CA LEU A 187 12.31 -24.31 -5.09
C LEU A 187 12.19 -24.02 -6.60
N VAL A 188 11.45 -22.98 -6.98
CA VAL A 188 11.23 -22.50 -8.35
C VAL A 188 12.02 -21.25 -8.71
N SER A 189 13.04 -20.86 -7.93
CA SER A 189 13.91 -19.71 -8.22
C SER A 189 14.57 -19.76 -9.61
N VAL A 190 14.75 -20.95 -10.20
CA VAL A 190 15.20 -21.15 -11.59
C VAL A 190 14.23 -20.55 -12.62
N LEU A 191 12.94 -20.44 -12.27
CA LEU A 191 11.89 -19.85 -13.11
C LEU A 191 11.84 -18.31 -13.00
N GLY A 192 12.57 -17.70 -12.07
CA GLY A 192 12.53 -16.25 -11.80
C GLY A 192 11.62 -15.87 -10.62
N CYS A 193 11.39 -14.57 -10.45
CA CYS A 193 10.54 -14.01 -9.40
C CYS A 193 9.43 -13.12 -9.99
N THR A 194 8.74 -12.30 -9.20
CA THR A 194 7.70 -11.39 -9.71
C THR A 194 8.29 -10.02 -10.05
N PRO A 195 7.68 -9.27 -11.00
CA PRO A 195 8.09 -7.92 -11.33
C PRO A 195 8.34 -7.03 -10.11
N SER A 196 7.36 -6.91 -9.21
CA SER A 196 7.47 -6.00 -8.08
C SER A 196 8.51 -6.40 -7.04
N VAL A 197 8.84 -7.69 -6.89
CA VAL A 197 9.90 -8.11 -5.96
C VAL A 197 11.28 -7.69 -6.47
N TYR A 198 11.54 -7.78 -7.78
CA TYR A 198 12.76 -7.20 -8.35
C TYR A 198 12.81 -5.68 -8.18
N GLN A 199 11.67 -5.00 -8.36
CA GLN A 199 11.58 -3.55 -8.22
C GLN A 199 11.77 -3.08 -6.76
N GLN A 200 11.48 -3.92 -5.76
CA GLN A 200 11.72 -3.62 -4.34
C GLN A 200 13.16 -3.91 -3.88
N MET A 201 14.06 -4.36 -4.76
CA MET A 201 15.47 -4.46 -4.40
C MET A 201 16.06 -3.08 -4.11
N TYR A 202 16.92 -2.98 -3.09
CA TYR A 202 17.43 -1.70 -2.57
C TYR A 202 17.97 -0.73 -3.65
N ASP A 203 18.68 -1.25 -4.65
CA ASP A 203 19.30 -0.47 -5.73
C ASP A 203 18.65 -0.69 -7.11
N SER A 204 17.41 -1.19 -7.14
CA SER A 204 16.66 -1.44 -8.39
C SER A 204 16.57 -0.17 -9.26
N ALA A 205 16.34 -0.34 -10.56
CA ALA A 205 16.12 0.80 -11.44
C ALA A 205 14.88 1.60 -10.98
N PHE A 206 13.83 0.92 -10.53
CA PHE A 206 12.58 1.49 -10.01
C PHE A 206 12.83 2.33 -8.76
N VAL A 207 13.50 1.80 -7.75
CA VAL A 207 13.80 2.54 -6.51
C VAL A 207 14.69 3.75 -6.81
N ARG A 208 15.73 3.60 -7.62
CA ARG A 208 16.58 4.73 -8.04
C ARG A 208 15.78 5.80 -8.79
N THR A 209 14.88 5.37 -9.67
CA THR A 209 14.01 6.27 -10.46
C THR A 209 13.01 6.99 -9.57
N LEU A 210 12.37 6.27 -8.64
CA LEU A 210 11.45 6.85 -7.65
C LEU A 210 12.15 7.91 -6.81
N ARG A 211 13.33 7.59 -6.28
CA ARG A 211 14.08 8.46 -5.36
C ARG A 211 14.72 9.66 -6.04
N ALA A 212 15.03 9.57 -7.33
CA ALA A 212 15.63 10.68 -8.08
C ALA A 212 14.74 11.93 -8.10
N ASN A 213 15.37 13.10 -8.27
CA ASN A 213 14.70 14.40 -8.46
C ASN A 213 13.68 14.74 -7.34
N GLY A 214 14.03 14.43 -6.09
CA GLY A 214 13.24 14.76 -4.91
C GLY A 214 12.14 13.76 -4.57
N GLY A 215 12.04 12.61 -5.24
CA GLY A 215 11.06 11.58 -4.87
C GLY A 215 11.44 10.74 -3.64
N ASP A 216 12.63 10.96 -3.09
CA ASP A 216 13.02 10.54 -1.74
C ASP A 216 12.57 11.52 -0.63
N ALA A 217 11.84 12.59 -1.01
CA ALA A 217 11.16 13.49 -0.09
C ALA A 217 9.62 13.37 -0.21
N ALA A 218 8.91 13.72 0.85
CA ALA A 218 7.46 13.66 0.88
C ALA A 218 6.80 14.70 -0.05
N TYR A 219 5.67 14.31 -0.65
CA TYR A 219 4.85 15.20 -1.50
C TYR A 219 3.60 15.73 -0.80
N VAL A 220 3.18 15.08 0.28
CA VAL A 220 2.08 15.43 1.18
C VAL A 220 2.54 15.10 2.61
N PRO A 221 1.95 15.69 3.66
CA PRO A 221 2.27 15.33 5.04
C PRO A 221 2.38 13.82 5.22
N THR A 222 3.52 13.34 5.70
CA THR A 222 3.83 11.90 5.71
C THR A 222 4.24 11.41 7.09
N THR A 223 3.57 10.38 7.58
CA THR A 223 3.93 9.67 8.81
C THR A 223 4.44 8.28 8.44
N SER A 224 5.76 8.08 8.53
CA SER A 224 6.40 6.79 8.27
C SER A 224 6.66 6.05 9.58
N ILE A 225 6.12 4.84 9.73
CA ILE A 225 6.17 4.06 10.97
C ILE A 225 6.77 2.69 10.66
N PHE A 226 7.87 2.35 11.32
CA PHE A 226 8.67 1.19 10.97
C PHE A 226 9.35 0.55 12.20
N SER A 227 9.89 -0.65 12.00
CA SER A 227 10.46 -1.47 13.06
C SER A 227 11.86 -1.96 12.70
N ALA A 228 12.80 -1.82 13.63
CA ALA A 228 14.14 -2.37 13.51
C ALA A 228 14.16 -3.90 13.32
N THR A 229 13.13 -4.59 13.80
CA THR A 229 12.99 -6.05 13.75
C THR A 229 12.19 -6.56 12.55
N ASP A 230 11.89 -5.70 11.57
CA ASP A 230 11.21 -6.07 10.33
C ASP A 230 12.00 -7.15 9.57
N GLU A 231 11.39 -8.30 9.34
CA GLU A 231 12.01 -9.48 8.73
C GLU A 231 11.98 -9.49 7.19
N ILE A 232 11.31 -8.51 6.57
CA ILE A 232 11.13 -8.41 5.11
C ILE A 232 11.95 -7.23 4.56
N VAL A 233 11.90 -6.09 5.24
CA VAL A 233 12.57 -4.87 4.82
C VAL A 233 13.78 -4.63 5.72
N GLN A 234 14.97 -4.62 5.13
CA GLN A 234 16.19 -4.20 5.82
C GLN A 234 17.09 -3.36 4.90
N PRO A 235 17.78 -2.34 5.44
CA PRO A 235 17.75 -1.89 6.84
C PRO A 235 16.42 -1.19 7.21
N GLN A 236 15.90 -1.43 8.43
CA GLN A 236 14.77 -0.69 9.04
C GLN A 236 15.12 -0.07 10.40
N SER A 237 16.38 0.29 10.59
CA SER A 237 16.82 1.03 11.77
C SER A 237 17.93 2.02 11.43
N GLY A 238 18.06 3.04 12.29
CA GLY A 238 19.08 4.08 12.11
C GLY A 238 18.81 5.00 10.92
N GLU A 239 19.80 5.83 10.58
CA GLU A 239 19.65 6.89 9.57
C GLU A 239 19.47 6.37 8.13
N ASN A 240 19.81 5.11 7.89
CA ASN A 240 19.71 4.46 6.59
C ASN A 240 18.46 3.58 6.45
N ALA A 241 17.53 3.59 7.42
CA ALA A 241 16.30 2.81 7.36
C ALA A 241 15.54 3.12 6.07
N SER A 242 15.10 2.07 5.37
CA SER A 242 14.41 2.18 4.08
C SER A 242 13.12 2.99 4.19
N ALA A 243 12.46 2.93 5.35
CA ALA A 243 11.27 3.66 5.68
C ALA A 243 11.47 5.19 5.80
N ILE A 244 12.70 5.69 5.92
CA ILE A 244 12.93 7.13 6.07
C ILE A 244 12.59 7.85 4.76
N ILE A 245 11.66 8.79 4.87
CA ILE A 245 11.37 9.77 3.83
C ILE A 245 11.78 11.17 4.31
N ARG A 246 12.37 11.97 3.43
CA ARG A 246 12.84 13.31 3.79
C ARG A 246 11.71 14.32 3.77
N GLU A 247 11.85 15.38 4.55
CA GLU A 247 11.10 16.61 4.32
C GLU A 247 11.56 17.25 3.00
N GLY A 248 10.62 17.85 2.28
CA GLY A 248 10.88 18.55 1.03
C GLY A 248 9.77 19.53 0.71
N ASN A 249 10.11 20.67 0.11
CA ASN A 249 9.14 21.69 -0.34
C ASN A 249 8.17 22.19 0.75
N GLY A 250 8.63 22.26 2.01
CA GLY A 250 7.79 22.70 3.14
C GLY A 250 6.77 21.66 3.62
N ILE A 251 6.85 20.42 3.13
CA ILE A 251 6.02 19.31 3.58
C ILE A 251 6.65 18.67 4.82
N GLU A 252 5.90 18.70 5.93
CA GLU A 252 6.29 18.10 7.21
C GLU A 252 6.28 16.56 7.14
N VAL A 253 7.25 15.92 7.80
CA VAL A 253 7.36 14.46 7.88
C VAL A 253 7.64 14.02 9.31
N THR A 254 7.01 12.94 9.74
CA THR A 254 7.40 12.21 10.95
C THR A 254 7.87 10.81 10.59
N ASN A 255 9.12 10.49 10.91
CA ASN A 255 9.67 9.13 10.79
C ASN A 255 9.78 8.49 12.19
N VAL A 256 9.10 7.37 12.42
CA VAL A 256 8.97 6.71 13.72
C VAL A 256 9.50 5.29 13.66
N GLU A 257 10.66 5.08 14.28
CA GLU A 257 11.15 3.74 14.64
C GLU A 257 10.49 3.32 15.97
N VAL A 258 9.65 2.29 15.96
CA VAL A 258 8.83 1.93 17.14
C VAL A 258 9.67 1.55 18.37
N GLN A 259 10.87 0.97 18.15
CA GLN A 259 11.83 0.65 19.22
C GLN A 259 12.34 1.91 19.93
N LYS A 260 12.50 3.02 19.21
CA LYS A 260 12.93 4.31 19.80
C LYS A 260 11.76 5.03 20.47
N ALA A 261 10.57 4.94 19.89
CA ALA A 261 9.39 5.61 20.41
C ALA A 261 8.78 4.92 21.64
N CYS A 262 8.93 3.60 21.76
CA CYS A 262 8.42 2.74 22.82
C CYS A 262 9.50 1.73 23.30
N PRO A 263 10.60 2.19 23.92
CA PRO A 263 11.76 1.34 24.21
C PRO A 263 11.45 0.25 25.24
N GLY A 264 11.66 -1.01 24.84
CA GLY A 264 11.52 -2.18 25.71
C GLY A 264 10.09 -2.56 26.09
N THR A 265 9.08 -1.97 25.47
CA THR A 265 7.66 -2.24 25.76
C THR A 265 7.02 -3.17 24.71
N PRO A 266 5.81 -3.72 24.96
CA PRO A 266 5.11 -4.57 23.99
C PRO A 266 4.85 -3.93 22.62
N ALA A 267 4.64 -2.61 22.55
CA ALA A 267 4.47 -1.90 21.28
C ALA A 267 5.78 -1.66 20.51
N GLY A 268 6.94 -1.71 21.17
CA GLY A 268 8.22 -1.43 20.53
C GLY A 268 9.13 -2.65 20.35
N LYS A 269 8.89 -3.74 21.10
CA LYS A 269 9.72 -4.94 21.06
C LYS A 269 9.17 -5.95 20.05
N ASP A 270 10.05 -6.49 19.20
CA ASP A 270 9.78 -7.60 18.27
C ASP A 270 8.54 -7.37 17.39
N VAL A 271 8.50 -6.21 16.70
CA VAL A 271 7.41 -5.87 15.78
C VAL A 271 7.83 -6.33 14.38
N THR A 272 7.13 -7.32 13.83
CA THR A 272 7.34 -7.87 12.48
C THR A 272 6.83 -6.91 11.40
N HIS A 273 7.08 -7.23 10.13
CA HIS A 273 6.69 -6.41 8.99
C HIS A 273 5.17 -6.13 8.95
N GLU A 274 4.37 -7.19 9.05
CA GLU A 274 2.90 -7.19 9.17
C GLU A 274 2.44 -6.86 10.59
N GLY A 275 3.27 -7.11 11.60
CA GLY A 275 2.96 -6.76 12.99
C GLY A 275 2.69 -5.27 13.20
N MET A 276 3.21 -4.43 12.31
CA MET A 276 2.91 -3.00 12.27
C MET A 276 1.42 -2.69 12.05
N LEU A 277 0.67 -3.57 11.38
CA LEU A 277 -0.75 -3.35 11.05
C LEU A 277 -1.68 -3.41 12.27
N TYR A 278 -1.28 -4.10 13.34
CA TYR A 278 -2.03 -4.08 14.59
C TYR A 278 -1.36 -3.23 15.67
N ASN A 279 -0.14 -2.74 15.44
CA ASN A 279 0.67 -2.07 16.46
C ASN A 279 -0.07 -0.89 17.11
N SER A 280 -0.08 -0.85 18.45
CA SER A 280 -0.83 0.14 19.23
C SER A 280 -0.33 1.58 19.01
N LEU A 281 0.99 1.79 18.94
CA LEU A 281 1.61 3.08 18.63
C LEU A 281 1.30 3.49 17.19
N ALA A 282 1.37 2.56 16.24
CA ALA A 282 1.05 2.83 14.85
C ALA A 282 -0.39 3.32 14.67
N PHE A 283 -1.36 2.65 15.32
CA PHE A 283 -2.75 3.11 15.29
C PHE A 283 -2.95 4.47 15.96
N ALA A 284 -2.24 4.75 17.06
CA ALA A 284 -2.30 6.06 17.71
C ALA A 284 -1.77 7.18 16.79
N LEU A 285 -0.69 6.91 16.06
CA LEU A 285 -0.14 7.84 15.06
C LEU A 285 -1.04 8.00 13.83
N ILE A 286 -1.72 6.94 13.38
CA ILE A 286 -2.76 7.05 12.34
C ILE A 286 -3.87 7.99 12.80
N ARG A 287 -4.40 7.78 14.02
CA ARG A 287 -5.44 8.65 14.57
C ARG A 287 -4.95 10.10 14.65
N ASP A 288 -3.74 10.31 15.15
CA ASP A 288 -3.19 11.65 15.31
C ASP A 288 -2.97 12.36 13.98
N ALA A 289 -2.47 11.66 12.96
CA ALA A 289 -2.32 12.22 11.61
C ALA A 289 -3.68 12.62 11.00
N LEU A 290 -4.70 11.75 11.13
CA LEU A 290 -6.01 12.01 10.52
C LEU A 290 -6.85 13.04 11.29
N ALA A 291 -6.54 13.28 12.57
CA ALA A 291 -7.30 14.19 13.43
C ALA A 291 -6.68 15.59 13.57
N ASN A 292 -5.49 15.82 13.00
CA ASN A 292 -4.74 17.08 13.14
C ASN A 292 -4.14 17.52 11.80
N GLU A 293 -3.73 18.78 11.71
CA GLU A 293 -2.93 19.24 10.57
C GLU A 293 -1.51 18.68 10.62
N GLY A 294 -1.02 18.26 9.45
CA GLY A 294 0.33 17.70 9.27
C GLY A 294 0.41 16.22 9.68
N PRO A 295 1.62 15.62 9.64
CA PRO A 295 1.79 14.22 9.96
C PRO A 295 1.47 13.94 11.43
N GLY A 296 1.30 12.66 11.77
CA GLY A 296 1.19 12.19 13.14
C GLY A 296 2.47 12.52 13.92
N LYS A 297 2.34 13.06 15.13
CA LYS A 297 3.45 13.58 15.94
C LYS A 297 3.53 12.85 17.27
N LEU A 298 4.72 12.33 17.61
CA LEU A 298 4.93 11.53 18.82
C LEU A 298 4.65 12.30 20.11
N GLU A 299 4.87 13.62 20.12
CA GLU A 299 4.60 14.49 21.26
C GLU A 299 3.11 14.66 21.57
N ARG A 300 2.22 14.32 20.63
CA ARG A 300 0.76 14.32 20.85
C ARG A 300 0.22 12.97 21.34
N ILE A 301 1.07 11.95 21.47
CA ILE A 301 0.68 10.59 21.84
C ILE A 301 0.94 10.33 23.34
N ASP A 302 -0.09 9.88 24.08
CA ASP A 302 0.10 9.34 25.44
C ASP A 302 0.88 8.02 25.37
N LYS A 303 2.10 8.02 25.93
CA LYS A 303 3.03 6.88 25.92
C LYS A 303 2.53 5.65 26.69
N LYS A 304 1.42 5.73 27.43
CA LYS A 304 0.74 4.53 27.96
C LYS A 304 0.37 3.53 26.87
N ILE A 305 0.14 4.00 25.63
CA ILE A 305 -0.13 3.12 24.48
C ILE A 305 0.99 2.09 24.26
N CYS A 306 2.23 2.42 24.65
CA CYS A 306 3.37 1.54 24.50
C CYS A 306 3.23 0.23 25.30
N ALA A 307 2.38 0.19 26.32
CA ALA A 307 2.14 -0.99 27.15
C ALA A 307 1.34 -2.10 26.45
N ASP A 308 0.59 -1.75 25.40
CA ASP A 308 -0.20 -2.70 24.63
C ASP A 308 0.53 -3.06 23.34
N ARG A 309 0.55 -4.35 22.95
CA ARG A 309 1.12 -4.77 21.65
C ARG A 309 0.21 -4.37 20.49
N ALA A 310 -1.10 -4.47 20.68
CA ALA A 310 -2.09 -4.30 19.64
C ALA A 310 -3.12 -3.22 19.99
N ALA A 311 -3.53 -2.44 18.98
CA ALA A 311 -4.58 -1.45 19.09
C ALA A 311 -5.95 -2.09 19.35
N GLY A 312 -6.89 -1.32 19.92
CA GLY A 312 -8.28 -1.76 20.09
C GLY A 312 -8.51 -2.96 21.00
N LYS A 313 -7.48 -3.41 21.74
CA LYS A 313 -7.47 -4.70 22.46
C LYS A 313 -7.71 -5.89 21.54
N SER A 314 -7.18 -5.83 20.31
CA SER A 314 -7.26 -6.94 19.37
C SER A 314 -6.87 -8.25 20.04
N ASP A 315 -7.74 -9.24 19.89
CA ASP A 315 -7.56 -10.52 20.55
C ASP A 315 -6.47 -11.35 19.84
N LYS A 316 -6.17 -12.52 20.41
CA LYS A 316 -5.15 -13.41 19.82
C LYS A 316 -5.51 -13.89 18.42
N VAL A 317 -6.80 -13.93 18.07
CA VAL A 317 -7.26 -14.38 16.75
C VAL A 317 -6.99 -13.30 15.72
N GLU A 318 -7.29 -12.03 16.02
CA GLU A 318 -7.01 -10.90 15.14
C GLU A 318 -5.52 -10.70 14.90
N VAL A 319 -4.71 -10.79 15.96
CA VAL A 319 -3.25 -10.75 15.85
C VAL A 319 -2.74 -11.91 15.00
N SER A 320 -3.17 -13.15 15.28
CA SER A 320 -2.76 -14.32 14.51
C SER A 320 -3.18 -14.25 13.05
N ALA A 321 -4.37 -13.70 12.75
CA ALA A 321 -4.83 -13.53 11.38
C ALA A 321 -3.98 -12.51 10.60
N THR A 322 -3.52 -11.45 11.27
CA THR A 322 -2.62 -10.46 10.67
C THR A 322 -1.25 -11.06 10.38
N GLU A 323 -0.69 -11.84 11.30
CA GLU A 323 0.60 -12.53 11.12
C GLU A 323 0.54 -13.54 9.96
N SER A 324 -0.59 -14.24 9.77
CA SER A 324 -0.80 -15.16 8.66
C SER A 324 -0.83 -14.51 7.27
N VAL A 325 -0.81 -13.17 7.16
CA VAL A 325 -0.72 -12.48 5.87
C VAL A 325 0.55 -12.88 5.12
N LEU A 326 1.67 -13.13 5.81
CA LEU A 326 2.90 -13.59 5.15
C LEU A 326 2.82 -15.00 4.56
N ASP A 327 2.03 -15.89 5.19
CA ASP A 327 1.81 -17.23 4.63
C ASP A 327 1.03 -17.16 3.31
N ASP A 328 0.02 -16.29 3.26
CA ASP A 328 -0.75 -16.05 2.04
C ASP A 328 0.05 -15.29 0.99
N ALA A 329 0.91 -14.36 1.40
CA ALA A 329 1.88 -13.70 0.54
C ALA A 329 2.82 -14.72 -0.12
N ALA A 330 3.40 -15.64 0.65
CA ALA A 330 4.28 -16.68 0.13
C ALA A 330 3.56 -17.58 -0.90
N LYS A 331 2.29 -17.95 -0.64
CA LYS A 331 1.46 -18.70 -1.60
C LYS A 331 1.20 -17.90 -2.87
N ASN A 332 0.84 -16.62 -2.76
CA ASN A 332 0.56 -15.77 -3.91
C ASN A 332 1.81 -15.57 -4.77
N VAL A 333 2.98 -15.38 -4.15
CA VAL A 333 4.27 -15.39 -4.86
C VAL A 333 4.44 -16.73 -5.58
N LEU A 334 4.29 -17.87 -4.90
CA LEU A 334 4.47 -19.19 -5.54
C LEU A 334 3.54 -19.42 -6.75
N LEU A 335 2.29 -18.97 -6.65
CA LEU A 335 1.24 -19.20 -7.66
C LEU A 335 1.23 -18.16 -8.80
N TYR A 336 1.99 -17.07 -8.66
CA TYR A 336 2.08 -16.03 -9.70
C TYR A 336 2.67 -16.60 -10.99
N ARG A 337 1.94 -16.45 -12.10
CA ARG A 337 2.26 -17.11 -13.37
C ARG A 337 3.27 -16.35 -14.21
N ASP A 338 3.25 -15.02 -14.17
CA ASP A 338 4.02 -14.17 -15.06
C ASP A 338 5.42 -13.85 -14.49
N LYS A 339 6.12 -14.90 -14.05
CA LYS A 339 7.47 -14.78 -13.49
C LYS A 339 8.43 -14.14 -14.48
N VAL A 340 9.27 -13.24 -13.97
CA VAL A 340 10.33 -12.54 -14.72
C VAL A 340 11.70 -12.90 -14.14
N LYS A 341 12.75 -12.74 -14.96
CA LYS A 341 14.15 -12.99 -14.54
C LYS A 341 14.91 -11.72 -14.17
N GLN A 342 14.28 -10.57 -14.36
CA GLN A 342 14.83 -9.26 -14.12
C GLN A 342 13.69 -8.27 -13.93
N GLU A 343 14.04 -7.12 -13.38
CA GLU A 343 13.16 -5.98 -13.25
C GLU A 343 12.58 -5.52 -14.61
N PRO A 344 11.28 -5.14 -14.67
CA PRO A 344 10.71 -4.50 -15.86
C PRO A 344 11.41 -3.19 -16.23
N PRO A 345 11.32 -2.75 -17.50
CA PRO A 345 11.83 -1.44 -17.90
C PRO A 345 11.04 -0.30 -17.25
N ILE A 346 11.73 0.80 -16.96
CA ILE A 346 11.10 2.04 -16.51
C ILE A 346 10.17 2.60 -17.58
N MET A 347 8.97 3.01 -17.19
CA MET A 347 7.96 3.64 -18.06
C MET A 347 8.47 4.95 -18.64
N ALA A 348 8.03 5.28 -19.86
CA ALA A 348 8.56 6.41 -20.60
C ALA A 348 8.38 7.77 -19.88
N TYR A 349 7.29 7.96 -19.13
CA TYR A 349 7.05 9.19 -18.37
C TYR A 349 8.00 9.39 -17.17
N ALA A 350 8.72 8.33 -16.78
CA ALA A 350 9.57 8.30 -15.59
C ALA A 350 11.08 8.33 -15.91
N LYS A 351 11.45 8.40 -17.19
CA LYS A 351 12.84 8.40 -17.66
C LYS A 351 13.47 9.79 -17.67
#